data_AF-A0AAN7P313-F1
#
_entry.id   AF-A0AAN7P313-F1
#
_cell.length_a   1.000
_cell.length_b   1.000
_cell.length_c   1.000
_cell.angle_alpha   90.00
_cell.angle_beta   90.00
_cell.angle_gamma   90.00
#
_symmetry.space_group_name_H-M   'P 1'
#
loop_
_entity.id
_entity.type
_entity.pdbx_description
1 polymer ?
#
loop_
_entity_poly.entity_id
_entity_poly.type
_entity_poly.pdbx_seq_one_letter_code
_entity_poly.pdbx_strand_id
1 'polypeptide(L)'
;MEYQELQVIDEQNVVEGLQRKESGKRGRKPGRKSAEKVDMKAKLVYISERSRQSARECRARKKLRYQYLEELVADREKAVLVLKKELDKFQLWAKEIDEGRMPDGIQELLEEMGTWVLLGIFICTCCLSVKPPHLLL
;
A
#
# COMPACT_ATOMS: atom_id res chain seq x y z
N MET A 1 -13.25 -6.93 24.89
CA MET A 1 -13.20 -6.71 23.44
C MET A 1 -12.44 -7.89 22.84
N GLU A 2 -13.15 -8.83 22.22
CA GLU A 2 -12.55 -9.98 21.54
C GLU A 2 -11.92 -9.53 20.23
N TYR A 3 -10.67 -9.88 20.02
CA TYR A 3 -10.00 -9.71 18.74
C TYR A 3 -10.23 -10.99 17.92
N GLN A 4 -11.02 -10.87 16.85
CA GLN A 4 -11.25 -11.93 15.88
C GLN A 4 -9.94 -12.25 15.14
N GLU A 5 -9.50 -13.49 15.27
CA GLU A 5 -8.29 -14.04 14.66
C GLU A 5 -8.41 -14.08 13.13
N LEU A 6 -7.60 -13.29 12.42
CA LEU A 6 -7.47 -13.32 10.97
C LEU A 6 -6.68 -14.58 10.58
N GLN A 7 -7.38 -15.61 10.12
CA GLN A 7 -6.79 -16.83 9.59
C GLN A 7 -6.02 -16.53 8.30
N VAL A 8 -4.72 -16.78 8.32
CA VAL A 8 -3.86 -16.74 7.14
C VAL A 8 -4.17 -18.00 6.32
N ILE A 9 -4.71 -17.81 5.12
CA ILE A 9 -4.90 -18.89 4.14
C ILE A 9 -3.52 -19.41 3.74
N ASP A 10 -3.25 -20.68 4.06
CA ASP A 10 -1.97 -21.33 3.83
C ASP A 10 -1.86 -21.75 2.35
N GLU A 11 -1.14 -20.98 1.54
CA GLU A 11 -0.77 -21.32 0.14
C GLU A 11 0.35 -22.40 0.07
N GLN A 12 0.34 -23.39 0.96
CA GLN A 12 1.37 -24.44 1.01
C GLN A 12 0.95 -25.80 0.41
N ASN A 13 -0.17 -25.89 -0.29
CA ASN A 13 -0.69 -27.18 -0.76
C ASN A 13 -0.29 -27.60 -2.20
N VAL A 14 0.90 -27.24 -2.72
CA VAL A 14 1.33 -27.74 -4.04
C VAL A 14 2.82 -28.05 -4.13
N VAL A 15 3.43 -28.78 -3.18
CA VAL A 15 4.65 -29.57 -3.48
C VAL A 15 4.82 -30.79 -2.55
N GLU A 16 3.76 -31.54 -2.23
CA GLU A 16 3.94 -32.87 -1.64
C GLU A 16 3.76 -33.94 -2.72
N GLY A 17 4.88 -34.37 -3.31
CA GLY A 17 4.82 -35.45 -4.29
C GLY A 17 6.14 -35.77 -4.94
N LEU A 18 7.20 -36.04 -4.16
CA LEU A 18 8.36 -36.78 -4.70
C LEU A 18 9.38 -37.31 -3.67
N GLN A 19 8.97 -37.82 -2.51
CA GLN A 19 9.86 -38.73 -1.74
C GLN A 19 9.11 -39.81 -0.98
N ARG A 20 8.94 -40.99 -1.58
CA ARG A 20 9.05 -42.27 -0.87
C ARG A 20 9.41 -43.38 -1.85
N LYS A 21 10.69 -43.76 -1.89
CA LYS A 21 11.07 -45.12 -2.32
C LYS A 21 11.80 -45.76 -1.15
N GLU A 22 11.03 -46.55 -0.42
CA GLU A 22 11.53 -47.52 0.54
C GLU A 22 12.49 -48.51 -0.12
N SER A 23 13.51 -48.86 0.64
CA SER A 23 14.59 -49.78 0.32
C SER A 23 14.09 -51.20 0.01
N GLY A 24 14.16 -51.62 -1.25
CA GLY A 24 14.05 -53.02 -1.68
C GLY A 24 15.42 -53.60 -2.05
N LYS A 25 15.88 -54.59 -1.28
CA LYS A 25 17.09 -55.39 -1.57
C LYS A 25 16.88 -56.30 -2.79
N ARG A 26 17.79 -56.24 -3.78
CA ARG A 26 18.47 -57.38 -4.48
C ARG A 26 19.03 -56.94 -5.85
N GLY A 27 20.35 -57.02 -5.99
CA GLY A 27 21.11 -57.15 -7.25
C GLY A 27 20.98 -56.05 -8.31
N ARG A 28 21.99 -55.17 -8.45
CA ARG A 28 22.12 -54.31 -9.64
C ARG A 28 23.54 -54.40 -10.22
N LYS A 29 23.64 -55.01 -11.41
CA LYS A 29 24.84 -55.11 -12.28
C LYS A 29 25.57 -53.74 -12.37
N PRO A 30 26.91 -53.68 -12.24
CA PRO A 30 27.66 -52.44 -12.41
C PRO A 30 27.76 -52.13 -13.92
N GLY A 31 27.20 -51.02 -14.38
CA GLY A 31 27.40 -50.64 -15.80
C GLY A 31 26.52 -49.55 -16.41
N ARG A 32 25.45 -49.05 -15.76
CA ARG A 32 24.63 -47.93 -16.30
C ARG A 32 24.14 -47.03 -15.17
N LYS A 33 24.88 -45.98 -14.81
CA LYS A 33 24.46 -44.99 -13.78
C LYS A 33 24.84 -43.53 -14.12
N SER A 34 25.38 -43.24 -15.29
CA SER A 34 25.85 -41.88 -15.62
C SER A 34 24.72 -40.97 -16.11
N ALA A 35 23.81 -41.43 -16.96
CA ALA A 35 22.74 -40.59 -17.52
C ALA A 35 21.67 -40.16 -16.47
N GLU A 36 21.23 -41.08 -15.60
CA GLU A 36 20.22 -40.82 -14.55
C GLU A 36 20.71 -39.83 -13.47
N LYS A 37 22.03 -39.82 -13.19
CA LYS A 37 22.65 -38.85 -12.27
C LYS A 37 22.75 -37.45 -12.87
N VAL A 38 22.92 -37.33 -14.19
CA VAL A 38 22.97 -36.04 -14.88
C VAL A 38 21.59 -35.39 -14.88
N ASP A 39 20.54 -36.17 -15.12
CA ASP A 39 19.14 -35.71 -15.08
C ASP A 39 18.71 -35.26 -13.66
N MET A 40 19.07 -36.06 -12.63
CA MET A 40 18.89 -35.67 -11.23
C MET A 40 19.63 -34.38 -10.86
N LYS A 41 20.87 -34.20 -11.34
CA LYS A 41 21.65 -32.98 -11.09
C LYS A 41 21.00 -31.76 -11.73
N ALA A 42 20.53 -31.88 -12.97
CA ALA A 42 19.82 -30.80 -13.66
C ALA A 42 18.54 -30.40 -12.92
N LYS A 43 17.76 -31.38 -12.43
CA LYS A 43 16.54 -31.14 -11.67
C LYS A 43 16.79 -30.47 -10.31
N LEU A 44 17.84 -30.87 -9.60
CA LEU A 44 18.26 -30.24 -8.34
C LEU A 44 18.71 -28.79 -8.53
N VAL A 45 19.47 -28.53 -9.60
CA VAL A 45 19.88 -27.16 -9.96
C VAL A 45 18.65 -26.29 -10.23
N TYR A 46 17.70 -26.77 -11.05
CA TYR A 46 16.46 -26.06 -11.33
C TYR A 46 15.64 -25.74 -10.07
N ILE A 47 15.46 -26.71 -9.17
CA ILE A 47 14.72 -26.51 -7.91
C ILE A 47 15.44 -25.49 -7.02
N SER A 48 16.77 -25.57 -6.91
CA SER A 48 17.57 -24.62 -6.13
C SER A 48 17.50 -23.21 -6.71
N GLU A 49 17.51 -23.07 -8.04
CA GLU A 49 17.40 -21.78 -8.72
C GLU A 49 16.02 -21.15 -8.52
N ARG A 50 14.95 -21.96 -8.59
CA ARG A 50 13.57 -21.49 -8.34
C ARG A 50 13.35 -21.10 -6.88
N SER A 51 13.86 -21.88 -5.93
CA SER A 51 13.83 -21.54 -4.49
C SER A 51 14.63 -20.27 -4.19
N ARG A 52 15.81 -20.11 -4.82
CA ARG A 52 16.61 -18.89 -4.69
C ARG A 52 15.88 -17.68 -5.24
N GLN A 53 15.21 -17.84 -6.38
CA GLN A 53 14.47 -16.76 -7.03
C GLN A 53 13.24 -16.33 -6.22
N SER A 54 12.45 -17.29 -5.71
CA SER A 54 11.29 -16.97 -4.86
C SER A 54 11.72 -16.29 -3.56
N ALA A 55 12.84 -16.69 -2.95
CA ALA A 55 13.39 -16.02 -1.77
C ALA A 55 13.80 -14.57 -2.06
N ARG A 56 14.35 -14.28 -3.25
CA ARG A 56 14.68 -12.91 -3.68
C ARG A 56 13.42 -12.07 -3.88
N GLU A 57 12.42 -12.62 -4.56
CA GLU A 57 11.14 -11.96 -4.80
C GLU A 57 10.40 -11.66 -3.49
N CYS A 58 10.44 -12.57 -2.51
CA CYS A 58 9.89 -12.33 -1.19
C CYS A 58 10.54 -11.11 -0.50
N ARG A 59 11.87 -11.02 -0.54
CA ARG A 59 12.61 -9.87 0.01
C ARG A 59 12.27 -8.57 -0.72
N ALA A 60 12.22 -8.61 -2.06
CA ALA A 60 11.87 -7.45 -2.87
C ALA A 60 10.44 -6.95 -2.57
N ARG A 61 9.47 -7.86 -2.48
CA ARG A 61 8.08 -7.54 -2.13
C ARG A 61 7.96 -6.95 -0.73
N LYS A 62 8.65 -7.53 0.26
CA LYS A 62 8.65 -7.00 1.63
C LYS A 62 9.24 -5.60 1.69
N LYS A 63 10.34 -5.34 0.94
CA LYS A 63 10.93 -4.00 0.84
C LYS A 63 9.95 -2.99 0.24
N LEU A 64 9.34 -3.31 -0.91
CA LEU A 64 8.36 -2.43 -1.56
C LEU A 64 7.16 -2.14 -0.63
N ARG A 65 6.67 -3.16 0.08
CA ARG A 65 5.57 -3.00 1.03
C ARG A 65 5.92 -2.03 2.17
N TYR A 66 7.12 -2.14 2.74
CA TYR A 66 7.51 -1.21 3.80
C TYR A 66 7.77 0.20 3.27
N GLN A 67 8.38 0.34 2.09
CA GLN A 67 8.56 1.64 1.47
C GLN A 67 7.22 2.36 1.27
N TYR A 68 6.21 1.67 0.75
CA TYR A 68 4.87 2.25 0.61
C TYR A 68 4.25 2.65 1.95
N LEU A 69 4.38 1.80 2.98
CA LEU A 69 3.86 2.12 4.31
C LEU A 69 4.60 3.30 4.95
N GLU A 70 5.91 3.38 4.77
CA GLU A 70 6.75 4.51 5.22
C GLU A 70 6.33 5.81 4.55
N GLU A 71 6.13 5.79 3.23
CA GLU A 71 5.64 6.95 2.47
C GLU A 71 4.26 7.41 2.97
N LEU A 72 3.31 6.48 3.13
CA LEU A 72 1.97 6.80 3.66
C LEU A 72 2.02 7.42 5.07
N VAL A 73 2.87 6.89 5.95
CA VAL A 73 3.04 7.43 7.30
C VAL A 73 3.66 8.81 7.24
N ALA A 74 4.72 9.01 6.46
CA ALA A 74 5.39 10.28 6.31
C ALA A 74 4.45 11.38 5.77
N ASP A 75 3.64 11.05 4.75
CA ASP A 75 2.66 11.98 4.19
C ASP A 75 1.59 12.36 5.22
N ARG A 76 1.09 11.38 5.98
CA ARG A 76 0.12 11.63 7.05
C ARG A 76 0.71 12.49 8.16
N GLU A 77 1.92 12.20 8.60
CA GLU A 77 2.62 12.99 9.62
C GLU A 77 2.82 14.44 9.15
N LYS A 78 3.23 14.63 7.89
CA LYS A 78 3.34 15.96 7.28
C LYS A 78 2.01 16.71 7.26
N ALA A 79 0.92 16.05 6.85
CA ALA A 79 -0.41 16.65 6.86
C ALA A 79 -0.85 17.06 8.27
N VAL A 80 -0.61 16.20 9.28
CA VAL A 80 -0.90 16.51 10.69
C VAL A 80 -0.09 17.72 11.17
N LEU A 81 1.17 17.83 10.80
CA LEU A 81 2.00 18.97 11.18
C LEU A 81 1.52 20.28 10.57
N VAL A 82 1.07 20.27 9.31
CA VAL A 82 0.48 21.46 8.67
C VAL A 82 -0.80 21.88 9.38
N LEU A 83 -1.72 20.94 9.60
CA LEU A 83 -2.99 21.22 10.27
C LEU A 83 -2.81 21.72 11.71
N LYS A 84 -1.82 21.19 12.44
CA LYS A 84 -1.50 21.68 13.78
C LYS A 84 -1.03 23.13 13.76
N LYS A 85 -0.16 23.51 12.82
CA LYS A 85 0.31 24.90 12.67
C LYS A 85 -0.84 25.84 12.35
N GLU A 86 -1.75 25.43 11.48
CA GLU A 86 -2.95 26.20 11.15
C GLU A 86 -3.87 26.37 12.36
N LEU A 87 -4.08 25.29 13.12
CA LEU A 87 -4.88 25.34 14.34
C LEU A 87 -4.27 26.28 15.39
N ASP A 88 -2.95 26.18 15.62
CA ASP A 88 -2.24 27.05 16.56
C ASP A 88 -2.34 28.53 16.15
N LYS A 89 -2.25 28.81 14.84
CA LYS A 89 -2.48 30.14 14.27
C LYS A 89 -3.89 30.65 14.58
N PHE A 90 -4.92 29.85 14.35
CA PHE A 90 -6.31 30.27 14.64
C PHE A 90 -6.57 30.45 16.14
N GLN A 91 -5.96 29.63 16.99
CA GLN A 91 -6.05 29.83 18.45
C GLN A 91 -5.39 31.13 18.90
N LEU A 92 -4.26 31.51 18.29
CA LEU A 92 -3.62 32.78 18.56
C LEU A 92 -4.52 33.95 18.12
N TRP A 93 -5.05 33.88 16.89
CA TRP A 93 -5.95 34.90 16.35
C TRP A 93 -7.22 35.06 17.17
N ALA A 94 -7.81 33.96 17.65
CA ALA A 94 -8.98 34.01 18.52
C ALA A 94 -8.68 34.81 19.80
N LYS A 95 -7.52 34.58 20.43
CA LYS A 95 -7.10 35.36 21.62
C LYS A 95 -6.89 36.83 21.31
N GLU A 96 -6.28 37.16 20.18
CA GLU A 96 -6.06 38.56 19.80
C GLU A 96 -7.38 39.29 19.54
N ILE A 97 -8.33 38.62 18.88
CA ILE A 97 -9.68 39.15 18.65
C ILE A 97 -10.44 39.33 19.97
N ASP A 98 -10.35 38.37 20.88
CA ASP A 98 -10.95 38.46 22.22
C ASP A 98 -10.36 39.65 23.02
N GLU A 99 -9.10 39.98 22.79
CA GLU A 99 -8.41 41.14 23.36
C GLU A 99 -8.65 42.44 22.57
N GLY A 100 -9.51 42.42 21.54
CA GLY A 100 -9.86 43.58 20.71
C GLY A 100 -8.79 44.01 19.72
N ARG A 101 -7.76 43.18 19.48
CA ARG A 101 -6.72 43.41 18.47
C ARG A 101 -7.06 42.68 17.18
N MET A 102 -6.71 43.28 16.05
CA MET A 102 -6.89 42.66 14.74
C MET A 102 -5.63 41.85 14.40
N PRO A 103 -5.72 40.52 14.24
CA PRO A 103 -4.58 39.68 13.91
C PRO A 103 -4.06 39.92 12.49
N ASP A 104 -2.74 39.90 12.32
CA ASP A 104 -2.08 40.10 11.02
C ASP A 104 -2.40 38.96 10.05
N GLY A 105 -2.74 39.31 8.80
CA GLY A 105 -3.06 38.34 7.74
C GLY A 105 -4.51 37.85 7.72
N ILE A 106 -5.38 38.34 8.61
CA ILE A 106 -6.82 38.02 8.57
C ILE A 106 -7.51 38.58 7.32
N GLN A 107 -7.02 39.72 6.81
CA GLN A 107 -7.53 40.35 5.61
C GLN A 107 -7.31 39.47 4.37
N GLU A 108 -6.10 38.92 4.22
CA GLU A 108 -5.73 38.01 3.13
C GLU A 108 -6.57 36.73 3.18
N LEU A 109 -6.78 36.17 4.38
CA LEU A 109 -7.64 35.00 4.56
C LEU A 109 -9.08 35.32 4.11
N LEU A 110 -9.60 36.50 4.44
CA LEU A 110 -10.97 36.89 4.10
C LEU A 110 -11.14 37.09 2.60
N GLU A 111 -10.16 37.68 1.92
CA GLU A 111 -10.12 37.81 0.46
C GLU A 111 -10.07 36.45 -0.21
N GLU A 112 -9.21 35.55 0.28
CA GLU A 112 -9.11 34.18 -0.22
C GLU A 112 -10.46 33.45 -0.06
N MET A 113 -11.06 33.44 1.15
CA MET A 113 -12.38 32.85 1.36
C MET A 113 -13.47 33.47 0.47
N GLY A 114 -13.44 34.79 0.27
CA GLY A 114 -14.34 35.49 -0.64
C GLY A 114 -14.24 34.97 -2.08
N THR A 115 -13.02 34.75 -2.58
CA THR A 115 -12.82 34.17 -3.92
C THR A 115 -13.33 32.74 -4.01
N TRP A 116 -13.10 31.89 -3.01
CA TRP A 116 -13.63 30.50 -2.97
C TRP A 116 -15.16 30.46 -2.96
N VAL A 117 -15.81 31.37 -2.22
CA VAL A 117 -17.27 31.48 -2.20
C VAL A 117 -17.80 31.91 -3.57
N LEU A 118 -17.18 32.91 -4.20
CA LEU A 118 -17.57 33.36 -5.54
C LEU A 118 -17.37 32.28 -6.61
N LEU A 119 -16.24 31.56 -6.56
CA LEU A 119 -15.96 30.40 -7.42
C LEU A 119 -17.00 29.29 -7.19
N GLY A 120 -17.33 28.99 -5.94
CA GLY A 120 -18.37 28.00 -5.59
C GLY A 120 -19.75 28.40 -6.11
N ILE A 121 -20.14 29.67 -5.97
CA ILE A 121 -21.39 30.20 -6.54
C ILE A 121 -21.37 30.09 -8.06
N PHE A 122 -20.26 30.44 -8.71
CA PHE A 122 -20.13 30.38 -10.17
C PHE A 122 -20.23 28.94 -10.68
N ILE A 123 -19.50 27.99 -10.07
CA ILE A 123 -19.56 26.56 -10.41
C ILE A 123 -20.97 26.02 -10.18
N CYS A 124 -21.59 26.33 -9.03
CA CYS A 124 -22.97 25.90 -8.74
C CYS A 124 -23.96 26.44 -9.78
N THR A 125 -23.85 27.72 -10.13
CA THR A 125 -24.71 28.35 -11.16
C THR A 125 -24.48 27.70 -12.53
N CYS A 126 -23.23 27.43 -12.92
CA CYS A 126 -22.92 26.69 -14.14
C CYS A 126 -23.48 25.26 -14.14
N CYS A 127 -23.39 24.53 -13.02
CA CYS A 127 -23.97 23.19 -12.88
C CYS A 127 -25.50 23.20 -12.96
N LEU A 128 -26.16 24.25 -12.45
CA LEU A 128 -27.62 24.42 -12.61
C LEU A 128 -28.01 24.76 -14.05
N SER A 129 -27.20 25.53 -14.79
CA SER A 129 -27.45 25.85 -16.20
C SER A 129 -27.15 24.69 -17.16
N VAL A 130 -26.30 23.73 -16.79
CA VAL A 130 -25.99 22.52 -17.57
C VAL A 130 -26.78 21.31 -17.04
N LYS A 131 -28.04 21.51 -16.62
CA LYS A 131 -28.95 20.39 -16.35
C LYS A 131 -29.44 19.84 -17.70
N PRO A 132 -29.09 18.61 -18.09
CA PRO A 132 -29.40 18.12 -19.42
C PRO A 132 -30.91 17.82 -19.55
N PRO A 133 -31.55 18.13 -20.69
CA PRO A 133 -33.02 18.05 -20.86
C PRO A 133 -33.57 16.62 -21.02
N HIS A 134 -32.91 15.59 -20.47
CA HIS A 134 -33.35 14.19 -20.60
C HIS A 134 -33.88 13.55 -19.30
N LEU A 135 -34.06 14.33 -18.22
CA LEU A 135 -34.70 13.87 -16.97
C LEU A 135 -36.06 14.55 -16.72
N LEU A 136 -36.86 14.69 -17.79
CA LEU A 136 -38.29 15.00 -17.73
C LEU A 136 -39.04 13.99 -18.60
N LEU A 137 -39.11 12.75 -18.11
CA LEU A 137 -40.14 11.78 -18.49
C LEU A 137 -40.52 10.97 -17.25
#